data_AF-A0A538AYD7-F1
#
_entry.id   AF-A0A538AYD7-F1
#
_cell.length_a   1.000
_cell.length_b   1.000
_cell.length_c   1.000
_cell.angle_alpha   90.00
_cell.angle_beta   90.00
_cell.angle_gamma   90.00
#
_symmetry.space_group_name_H-M   'P 1'
#
loop_
_entity.id
_entity.type
_entity.pdbx_description
1 polymer ?
#
loop_
_entity_poly.entity_id
_entity_poly.type
_entity_poly.pdbx_seq_one_letter_code
_entity_poly.pdbx_strand_id
1 'polypeptide(L)'
;VFAAGAQKKVTADMVSPGAVVVDVGTNRGVDGKLVGDVDFDQVSKVAGAITPVPGGVGPMTVAMLMANVATAAERASGSAAERPGG
;
A
#
# COMPACT_ATOMS: atom_id res chain seq x y z
N VAL A 1 -5.65 3.72 -6.36
CA VAL A 1 -4.49 2.84 -6.15
C VAL A 1 -3.58 2.99 -7.35
N PHE A 2 -2.27 3.17 -7.14
CA PHE A 2 -1.27 3.34 -8.21
C PHE A 2 -0.14 2.31 -8.05
N ALA A 3 0.25 1.69 -9.15
CA ALA A 3 1.24 0.60 -9.21
C ALA A 3 1.92 0.54 -10.59
N ALA A 4 2.31 1.71 -11.11
CA ALA A 4 2.91 1.87 -12.43
C ALA A 4 4.42 1.57 -12.46
N GLY A 5 5.11 1.61 -11.31
CA GLY A 5 6.57 1.45 -11.26
C GLY A 5 7.29 2.60 -11.97
N ALA A 6 6.72 3.81 -11.89
CA ALA A 6 7.19 4.99 -12.57
C ALA A 6 7.20 6.16 -11.59
N GLN A 7 8.40 6.61 -11.24
CA GLN A 7 8.63 7.66 -10.25
C GLN A 7 7.80 8.92 -10.56
N LYS A 8 7.01 9.37 -9.58
CA LYS A 8 6.26 10.65 -9.61
C LYS A 8 5.38 10.86 -10.85
N LYS A 9 4.87 9.79 -11.45
CA LYS A 9 4.01 9.86 -12.64
C LYS A 9 2.62 10.42 -12.33
N VAL A 10 2.15 10.27 -11.09
CA VAL A 10 0.83 10.78 -10.66
C VAL A 10 1.00 12.14 -10.00
N THR A 11 0.36 13.15 -10.57
CA THR A 11 0.39 14.55 -10.12
C THR A 11 -0.93 14.97 -9.49
N ALA A 12 -0.95 16.12 -8.82
CA ALA A 12 -2.10 16.61 -8.04
C ALA A 12 -3.36 16.86 -8.89
N ASP A 13 -3.21 17.30 -10.13
CA ASP A 13 -4.31 17.54 -11.08
C ASP A 13 -5.02 16.25 -11.52
N MET A 14 -4.36 15.10 -11.38
CA MET A 14 -4.93 13.79 -11.68
C MET A 14 -5.78 13.22 -10.53
N VAL A 15 -5.78 13.87 -9.36
CA VAL A 15 -6.40 13.35 -8.14
C VAL A 15 -7.60 14.21 -7.76
N SER A 16 -8.76 13.59 -7.59
CA SER A 16 -9.95 14.27 -7.12
C SER A 16 -9.77 14.77 -5.67
N PRO A 17 -10.25 15.97 -5.32
CA PRO A 17 -10.19 16.47 -3.95
C PRO A 17 -10.81 15.47 -2.95
N GLY A 18 -10.10 15.20 -1.86
CA GLY A 18 -10.54 14.28 -0.81
C GLY A 18 -10.34 12.79 -1.11
N ALA A 19 -9.79 12.41 -2.28
CA ALA A 19 -9.59 11.01 -2.62
C ALA A 19 -8.61 10.30 -1.67
N VAL A 20 -8.81 9.00 -1.49
CA VAL A 20 -7.84 8.12 -0.82
C VAL A 20 -6.84 7.60 -1.84
N VAL A 21 -5.57 7.90 -1.63
CA VAL A 21 -4.47 7.53 -2.50
C VAL A 21 -3.64 6.42 -1.87
N VAL A 22 -3.60 5.27 -2.53
CA VAL A 22 -2.75 4.15 -2.16
C VAL A 22 -1.66 4.01 -3.21
N ASP A 23 -0.42 4.30 -2.82
CA ASP A 23 0.78 4.24 -3.64
C ASP A 23 1.54 2.93 -3.33
N VAL A 24 1.49 2.00 -4.28
CA VAL A 24 2.18 0.70 -4.22
C VAL A 24 3.57 0.82 -4.87
N GLY A 25 3.82 1.89 -5.61
CA GLY A 25 5.05 2.14 -6.35
C GLY A 25 6.26 2.09 -5.42
N THR A 26 7.29 1.34 -5.83
CA THR A 26 8.57 1.28 -5.13
C THR A 26 9.67 1.48 -6.16
N ASN A 27 10.06 2.73 -6.32
CA ASN A 27 11.05 3.18 -7.30
C ASN A 27 12.32 3.64 -6.56
N ARG A 28 13.48 3.60 -7.23
CA ARG A 28 14.70 4.24 -6.72
C ARG A 28 14.81 5.64 -7.29
N GLY A 29 14.80 6.64 -6.41
CA GLY A 29 15.05 8.02 -6.75
C GLY A 29 16.52 8.27 -7.12
N VAL A 30 16.78 9.47 -7.63
CA VAL A 30 18.13 9.93 -8.04
C VAL A 30 19.14 9.96 -6.89
N ASP A 31 18.67 10.11 -5.65
CA ASP A 31 19.47 10.08 -4.43
C ASP A 31 19.58 8.66 -3.82
N GLY A 32 19.10 7.65 -4.54
CA GLY A 32 19.11 6.25 -4.13
C GLY A 32 18.00 5.87 -3.13
N LYS A 33 17.19 6.84 -2.66
CA LYS A 33 16.09 6.57 -1.74
C LYS A 33 14.90 5.94 -2.44
N LEU A 34 14.06 5.26 -1.67
CA LEU A 34 12.80 4.75 -2.17
C LEU A 34 11.79 5.88 -2.32
N VAL A 35 11.12 5.90 -3.47
CA VAL A 35 10.08 6.87 -3.82
C VAL A 35 8.93 6.16 -4.52
N GLY A 36 7.73 6.72 -4.38
CA GLY A 36 6.51 6.14 -4.92
C GLY A 36 6.24 6.48 -6.39
N ASP A 37 5.10 6.04 -6.90
CA ASP A 37 4.59 6.45 -8.22
C ASP A 37 3.95 7.85 -8.18
N VAL A 38 3.64 8.34 -6.98
CA VAL A 38 2.91 9.58 -6.75
C VAL A 38 3.85 10.70 -6.31
N ASP A 39 3.63 11.92 -6.82
CA ASP A 39 4.28 13.11 -6.27
C ASP A 39 3.66 13.50 -4.92
N PHE A 40 4.12 12.83 -3.87
CA PHE A 40 3.54 12.87 -2.52
C PHE A 40 3.34 14.31 -2.00
N ASP A 41 4.31 15.20 -2.22
CA ASP A 41 4.29 16.56 -1.69
C ASP A 41 3.13 17.41 -2.23
N GLN A 42 2.76 17.22 -3.49
CA GLN A 42 1.64 17.96 -4.09
C GLN A 42 0.32 17.22 -3.90
N VAL A 43 0.32 15.89 -4.05
CA VAL A 43 -0.90 15.10 -3.95
C VAL A 43 -1.44 15.05 -2.52
N SER A 44 -0.58 15.07 -1.50
CA SER A 44 -0.99 15.11 -0.08
C SER A 44 -1.83 16.34 0.30
N LYS A 45 -1.76 17.42 -0.50
CA LYS A 45 -2.55 18.63 -0.28
C LYS A 45 -3.97 18.52 -0.84
N VAL A 46 -4.21 17.60 -1.76
CA VAL A 46 -5.49 17.41 -2.46
C VAL A 46 -6.20 16.16 -1.96
N ALA A 47 -5.45 15.08 -1.73
CA ALA A 47 -5.96 13.82 -1.23
C ALA A 47 -6.46 13.95 0.21
N GLY A 48 -7.51 13.20 0.56
CA GLY A 48 -7.99 13.09 1.94
C GLY A 48 -7.12 12.16 2.79
N ALA A 49 -6.46 11.20 2.15
CA ALA A 49 -5.44 10.34 2.75
C ALA A 49 -4.47 9.84 1.67
N ILE A 50 -3.20 9.64 2.03
CA ILE A 50 -2.18 9.13 1.12
C ILE A 50 -1.18 8.25 1.88
N THR A 51 -0.79 7.12 1.28
CA THR A 51 0.25 6.25 1.85
C THR A 51 1.66 6.79 1.54
N PRO A 52 2.59 6.85 2.51
CA PRO A 52 3.96 7.27 2.25
C PRO A 52 4.76 6.15 1.55
N VAL A 53 5.78 6.55 0.80
CA VAL A 53 6.81 5.64 0.28
C VAL A 53 8.18 6.19 0.65
N PRO A 54 9.00 5.46 1.44
CA PRO A 54 8.71 4.16 2.05
C PRO A 54 7.74 4.24 3.24
N GLY A 55 7.31 3.09 3.76
CA GLY A 55 6.56 2.98 5.02
C GLY A 55 5.05 2.80 4.89
N GLY A 56 4.49 2.82 3.68
CA GLY A 56 3.07 2.56 3.41
C GLY A 56 2.79 1.10 3.07
N VAL A 57 2.66 0.80 1.77
CA VAL A 57 2.18 -0.50 1.30
C VAL A 57 3.19 -1.64 1.50
N GLY A 58 4.50 -1.35 1.39
CA GLY A 58 5.57 -2.36 1.51
C GLY A 58 5.49 -3.20 2.81
N PRO A 59 5.48 -2.59 4.01
CA PRO A 59 5.32 -3.31 5.27
C PRO A 59 4.03 -4.15 5.35
N MET A 60 2.93 -3.65 4.78
CA MET A 60 1.65 -4.37 4.77
C MET A 60 1.72 -5.65 3.92
N THR A 61 2.46 -5.66 2.82
CA THR A 61 2.67 -6.88 2.02
C THR A 61 3.32 -7.99 2.83
N VAL A 62 4.33 -7.66 3.65
CA VAL A 62 4.99 -8.64 4.54
C VAL A 62 4.02 -9.12 5.61
N ALA A 63 3.30 -8.21 6.26
CA ALA A 63 2.32 -8.55 7.29
C ALA A 63 1.23 -9.50 6.74
N MET A 64 0.71 -9.22 5.54
CA MET A 64 -0.32 -10.05 4.92
C MET A 64 0.21 -11.42 4.50
N LEU A 65 1.48 -11.53 4.07
CA LEU A 65 2.10 -12.83 3.85
C LEU A 65 2.13 -13.65 5.15
N MET A 66 2.51 -13.05 6.27
CA MET A 66 2.55 -13.74 7.57
C MET A 66 1.14 -14.15 8.04
N ALA A 67 0.15 -13.28 7.87
CA ALA A 67 -1.25 -13.60 8.19
C ALA A 67 -1.77 -14.77 7.34
N ASN A 68 -1.43 -14.81 6.04
CA ASN A 68 -1.79 -15.92 5.16
C ASN A 68 -1.12 -17.23 5.58
N VAL A 69 0.16 -17.19 5.99
CA VAL A 69 0.88 -18.35 6.51
C VAL A 69 0.23 -18.88 7.79
N ALA A 70 -0.09 -17.99 8.74
CA ALA A 70 -0.77 -18.37 9.98
C ALA A 70 -2.13 -19.02 9.70
N THR A 71 -2.95 -18.40 8.85
CA THR A 71 -4.26 -18.94 8.44
C THR A 71 -4.12 -20.32 7.77
N ALA A 72 -3.09 -20.51 6.93
CA ALA A 72 -2.85 -21.79 6.27
C ALA A 72 -2.41 -22.88 7.28
N ALA A 73 -1.58 -22.53 8.26
CA ALA A 73 -1.15 -23.44 9.32
C ALA A 73 -2.34 -23.90 10.19
N GLU A 74 -3.22 -22.98 10.61
CA GLU A 74 -4.42 -23.28 11.38
C GLU A 74 -5.39 -24.22 10.65
N ARG A 75 -5.54 -24.02 9.33
CA ARG A 75 -6.35 -24.89 8.47
C ARG A 75 -5.73 -26.28 8.31
N ALA A 76 -4.41 -26.35 8.18
CA ALA A 76 -3.69 -27.62 8.05
C ALA A 76 -3.66 -28.43 9.35
N SER A 77 -3.68 -27.77 10.52
CA SER A 77 -3.69 -28.43 11.83
C SER A 77 -5.07 -28.96 12.26
N GLY A 78 -6.11 -28.85 11.42
CA GLY A 78 -7.45 -29.38 11.70
C GLY A 78 -8.24 -28.60 12.76
N SER A 79 -7.70 -27.49 13.26
CA SER A 79 -8.37 -26.56 14.17
C SER A 79 -9.25 -25.61 13.35
N ALA A 80 -10.41 -26.10 12.93
CA ALA A 80 -11.53 -25.23 12.59
C ALA A 80 -12.00 -24.54 13.87
N ALA A 81 -11.33 -23.45 14.25
CA ALA A 81 -11.84 -22.55 15.28
C ALA A 81 -13.14 -21.92 14.73
N GLU A 82 -14.24 -22.48 15.20
CA GLU A 82 -15.59 -21.94 15.31
C GLU A 82 -15.85 -20.59 14.61
N ARG A 83 -16.68 -20.60 13.58
CA ARG A 83 -17.30 -19.40 13.02
C ARG A 83 -18.28 -18.82 14.07
N PRO A 84 -18.10 -17.60 14.59
CA PRO A 84 -19.20 -16.89 15.23
C PRO A 84 -20.15 -16.44 14.11
N GLY A 85 -21.44 -16.76 14.26
CA GLY A 85 -22.47 -16.55 13.25
C GLY A 85 -22.73 -15.09 12.85
N GLY A 86 -23.36 -14.96 11.67
CA GLY A 86 -23.84 -13.72 11.07
C GLY A 86 -23.80 -13.80 9.55
#